data_AF-A0A6S6ZGL5-F1
#
_entry.id   AF-A0A6S6ZGL5-F1
#
_cell.length_a   1.000
_cell.length_b   1.000
_cell.length_c   1.000
_cell.angle_alpha   90.00
_cell.angle_beta   90.00
_cell.angle_gamma   90.00
#
_symmetry.space_group_name_H-M   'P 1'
#
loop_
_entity.id
_entity.type
_entity.pdbx_description
1 polymer ?
#
loop_
_entity_poly.entity_id
_entity_poly.type
_entity_poly.pdbx_seq_one_letter_code
_entity_poly.pdbx_strand_id
1 'polypeptide(L)'
;MIRNTALLALTTALLTGCGPNKIIVDLPSPQGQYHVEVRKCPQPGSMSSTAQTQVSVLKSGMSENCQSAVNALAQFQSYSPDDQLQLEWLSEAELRAWHPGFDPKSGPRSASYKADNPVKVIFAPAK
;
A
#
# COMPACT_ATOMS: atom_id res chain seq x y z
N MET A 1 22.87 34.49 44.78
CA MET A 1 22.54 35.23 43.54
C MET A 1 22.61 34.25 42.38
N ILE A 2 21.46 33.80 41.87
CA ILE A 2 21.38 32.82 40.79
C ILE A 2 21.20 33.60 39.49
N ARG A 3 22.23 33.61 38.63
CA ARG A 3 22.14 34.18 37.28
C ARG A 3 21.54 33.14 36.35
N ASN A 4 20.33 33.45 35.88
CA ASN A 4 19.49 32.64 35.02
C ASN A 4 19.90 32.87 33.56
N THR A 5 20.64 31.93 32.96
CA THR A 5 20.93 31.96 31.52
C THR A 5 19.88 31.10 30.81
N ALA A 6 18.83 31.76 30.31
CA ALA A 6 17.78 31.11 29.54
C ALA A 6 18.33 30.67 28.17
N LEU A 7 18.68 29.39 28.03
CA LEU A 7 18.82 28.75 26.73
C LEU A 7 17.42 28.54 26.15
N LEU A 8 17.06 29.31 25.12
CA LEU A 8 15.91 29.01 24.27
C LEU A 8 16.22 27.75 23.46
N ALA A 9 15.74 26.59 23.93
CA ALA A 9 15.66 25.38 23.14
C ALA A 9 14.49 25.52 22.14
N LEU A 10 14.81 25.87 20.90
CA LEU A 10 13.87 25.79 19.78
C LEU A 10 13.63 24.30 19.46
N THR A 11 12.63 23.69 20.08
CA THR A 11 12.18 22.34 19.71
C THR A 11 11.45 22.42 18.37
N THR A 12 12.16 22.18 17.28
CA THR A 12 11.55 21.83 15.99
C THR A 12 10.87 20.47 16.15
N ALA A 13 9.58 20.50 16.50
CA ALA A 13 8.72 19.34 16.33
C ALA A 13 8.64 19.06 14.83
N LEU A 14 9.45 18.10 14.36
CA LEU A 14 9.27 17.51 13.03
C LEU A 14 7.87 16.93 13.01
N LEU A 15 6.95 17.59 12.30
CA LEU A 15 5.65 17.07 11.95
C LEU A 15 5.88 15.88 11.00
N THR A 16 6.29 14.73 11.56
CA THR A 16 6.14 13.47 10.85
C THR A 16 4.65 13.35 10.56
N GLY A 17 4.24 13.38 9.29
CA GLY A 17 2.85 13.13 8.92
C GLY A 17 2.41 11.81 9.56
N CYS A 18 1.64 11.89 10.65
CA CYS A 18 1.28 10.77 11.50
C CYS A 18 0.14 9.97 10.85
N GLY A 19 0.49 9.16 9.85
CA GLY A 19 -0.35 8.06 9.39
C GLY A 19 0.46 6.77 9.35
N PRO A 20 -0.16 5.60 9.49
CA PRO A 20 0.56 4.35 9.38
C PRO A 20 1.11 4.26 7.95
N ASN A 21 2.43 4.19 7.79
CA ASN A 21 3.05 3.62 6.60
C ASN A 21 3.39 2.18 6.95
N LYS A 22 2.35 1.33 7.04
CA LYS A 22 2.47 0.01 7.67
C LYS A 22 2.05 -1.09 6.71
N ILE A 23 2.98 -2.01 6.44
CA ILE A 23 2.68 -3.28 5.79
C ILE A 23 1.84 -4.13 6.75
N ILE A 24 0.70 -4.63 6.26
CA ILE A 24 -0.20 -5.53 6.99
C ILE A 24 -0.23 -6.94 6.38
N VAL A 25 0.11 -7.06 5.09
CA VAL A 25 0.29 -8.34 4.39
C VAL A 25 1.48 -8.21 3.47
N ASP A 26 2.31 -9.25 3.42
CA ASP A 26 3.35 -9.45 2.42
C ASP A 26 3.26 -10.91 1.95
N LEU A 27 2.90 -11.11 0.68
CA LEU A 27 2.64 -12.43 0.10
C LEU A 27 3.55 -12.68 -1.11
N PRO A 28 4.54 -13.59 -1.00
CA PRO A 28 5.42 -13.92 -2.11
C PRO A 28 4.70 -14.70 -3.22
N SER A 29 5.16 -14.53 -4.47
CA SER A 29 4.79 -15.38 -5.59
C SER A 29 5.36 -16.81 -5.43
N PRO A 30 4.81 -17.83 -6.13
CA PRO A 30 5.22 -19.24 -5.97
C PRO A 30 6.73 -19.53 -6.13
N GLN A 31 7.43 -18.83 -7.01
CA GLN A 31 8.87 -18.93 -7.25
C GLN A 31 9.65 -17.77 -6.60
N GLY A 32 8.95 -16.82 -5.98
CA GLY A 32 9.54 -15.75 -5.18
C GLY A 32 10.22 -14.64 -5.99
N GLN A 33 9.95 -14.49 -7.29
CA GLN A 33 10.47 -13.35 -8.07
C GLN A 33 9.70 -12.06 -7.77
N TYR A 34 8.46 -12.19 -7.31
CA TYR A 34 7.57 -11.09 -6.97
C TYR A 34 6.96 -11.30 -5.59
N HIS A 35 6.34 -10.24 -5.08
CA HIS A 35 5.47 -10.30 -3.92
C HIS A 35 4.41 -9.20 -4.02
N VAL A 36 3.33 -9.36 -3.26
CA VAL A 36 2.32 -8.33 -3.09
C VAL A 36 2.38 -7.81 -1.65
N GLU A 37 2.63 -6.52 -1.51
CA GLU A 37 2.51 -5.80 -0.24
C GLU A 37 1.13 -5.16 -0.14
N VAL A 38 0.45 -5.38 0.97
CA VAL A 38 -0.73 -4.60 1.37
C VAL A 38 -0.33 -3.67 2.49
N ARG A 39 -0.47 -2.37 2.26
CA ARG A 39 -0.14 -1.31 3.21
C ARG A 39 -1.39 -0.55 3.63
N LYS A 40 -1.50 -0.32 4.93
CA LYS A 40 -2.31 0.78 5.45
C LYS A 40 -1.54 2.07 5.26
N CYS A 41 -2.22 3.06 4.71
CA CYS A 41 -1.69 4.38 4.41
C CYS A 41 -2.58 5.48 4.98
N PRO A 42 -2.01 6.62 5.43
CA PRO A 42 -2.82 7.80 5.68
C PRO A 42 -3.58 8.21 4.42
N GLN A 43 -4.82 8.65 4.59
CA GLN A 43 -5.47 9.41 3.55
C GLN A 43 -4.85 10.81 3.47
N PRO A 44 -4.38 11.27 2.28
CA PRO A 44 -3.82 12.60 2.12
C PRO A 44 -4.79 13.68 2.64
N GLY A 45 -4.29 14.61 3.45
CA GLY A 45 -5.08 15.75 3.96
C GLY A 45 -6.13 15.41 5.02
N SER A 46 -6.19 14.17 5.51
CA SER A 46 -7.11 13.76 6.58
C SER A 46 -6.55 14.06 7.97
N MET A 47 -7.35 14.70 8.83
CA MET A 47 -7.11 14.79 10.27
C MET A 47 -7.63 13.56 11.04
N SER A 48 -8.48 12.73 10.42
CA SER A 48 -8.98 11.48 11.00
C SER A 48 -8.12 10.29 10.61
N SER A 49 -8.12 9.25 11.45
CA SER A 49 -7.43 7.95 11.25
C SER A 49 -7.98 7.11 10.09
N THR A 50 -8.67 7.72 9.12
CA THR A 50 -9.21 7.03 7.95
C THR A 50 -8.03 6.56 7.10
N ALA A 51 -7.69 5.28 7.24
CA ALA A 51 -6.58 4.66 6.53
C ALA A 51 -7.06 4.05 5.22
N GLN A 52 -6.38 4.38 4.13
CA GLN A 52 -6.59 3.77 2.83
C GLN A 52 -5.67 2.56 2.68
N THR A 53 -6.10 1.58 1.90
CA THR A 53 -5.32 0.37 1.66
C THR A 53 -4.70 0.43 0.27
N GLN A 54 -3.37 0.43 0.24
CA GLN A 54 -2.57 0.37 -0.98
C GLN A 54 -2.07 -1.05 -1.16
N VAL A 55 -2.31 -1.61 -2.34
CA VAL A 55 -1.79 -2.90 -2.74
C VAL A 55 -0.74 -2.68 -3.82
N SER A 56 0.49 -3.11 -3.59
CA SER A 56 1.62 -2.93 -4.50
C SER A 56 2.20 -4.29 -4.86
N VAL A 57 2.18 -4.63 -6.15
CA VAL A 57 2.90 -5.79 -6.71
C VAL A 57 4.32 -5.34 -7.03
N LEU A 58 5.31 -6.04 -6.48
CA LEU A 58 6.69 -5.62 -6.42
C LEU A 58 7.62 -6.76 -6.82
N LYS A 59 8.84 -6.42 -7.27
CA LYS A 59 9.93 -7.41 -7.38
C LYS A 59 10.37 -7.82 -5.98
N SER A 60 10.81 -9.06 -5.83
CA SER A 60 11.33 -9.57 -4.56
C SER A 60 12.45 -8.69 -3.99
N GLY A 61 12.38 -8.44 -2.67
CA GLY A 61 13.32 -7.57 -1.96
C GLY A 61 13.10 -6.07 -2.15
N MET A 62 12.10 -5.65 -2.94
CA MET A 62 11.68 -4.25 -3.04
C MET A 62 10.54 -3.96 -2.08
N SER A 63 10.25 -2.69 -1.86
CA SER A 63 9.11 -2.25 -1.08
C SER A 63 8.62 -0.91 -1.63
N GLU A 64 7.40 -0.51 -1.27
CA GLU A 64 6.82 0.76 -1.71
C GLU A 64 6.48 1.65 -0.52
N ASN A 65 6.49 2.97 -0.68
CA ASN A 65 5.94 3.86 0.34
C ASN A 65 4.47 4.15 0.08
N CYS A 66 3.74 4.49 1.15
CA CYS A 66 2.39 5.03 0.97
C CYS A 66 2.37 6.18 -0.02
N GLN A 67 1.40 6.14 -0.94
CA GLN A 67 1.16 7.16 -1.97
C GLN A 67 2.30 7.29 -3.01
N SER A 68 3.27 6.38 -2.99
CA SER A 68 4.29 6.23 -4.02
C SER A 68 3.96 5.04 -4.94
N ALA A 69 4.52 5.04 -6.15
CA ALA A 69 4.42 3.95 -7.12
C ALA A 69 5.74 3.80 -7.91
N VAL A 70 6.86 4.23 -7.31
CA VAL A 70 8.18 4.24 -7.95
C VAL A 70 8.68 2.81 -8.21
N ASN A 71 8.42 1.89 -7.29
CA ASN A 71 8.89 0.51 -7.36
C ASN A 71 7.79 -0.45 -7.83
N ALA A 72 6.52 -0.13 -7.55
CA ALA A 72 5.40 -0.98 -7.89
C ALA A 72 5.31 -1.29 -9.39
N LEU A 73 5.24 -2.59 -9.74
CA LEU A 73 4.96 -3.08 -11.09
C LEU A 73 3.48 -2.89 -11.44
N ALA A 74 2.61 -3.18 -10.47
CA ALA A 74 1.19 -2.86 -10.49
C ALA A 74 0.81 -2.32 -9.11
N GLN A 75 -0.11 -1.37 -9.05
CA GLN A 75 -0.61 -0.83 -7.80
C GLN A 75 -2.09 -0.49 -7.92
N PHE A 76 -2.85 -0.80 -6.88
CA PHE A 76 -4.26 -0.45 -6.81
C PHE A 76 -4.69 -0.19 -5.37
N GLN A 77 -5.85 0.43 -5.22
CA GLN A 77 -6.42 0.73 -3.92
C GLN A 77 -7.50 -0.29 -3.58
N SER A 78 -7.47 -0.81 -2.36
CA SER A 78 -8.58 -1.59 -1.81
C SER A 78 -9.45 -0.72 -0.91
N TYR A 79 -10.74 -1.01 -0.91
CA TYR A 79 -11.67 -0.39 0.03
C TYR A 79 -11.42 -0.93 1.44
N SER A 80 -11.87 -0.15 2.43
CA SER A 80 -12.05 -0.66 3.79
C SER A 80 -13.33 -1.51 3.83
N PRO A 81 -13.36 -2.58 4.64
CA PRO A 81 -12.29 -3.07 5.50
C PRO A 81 -11.36 -4.09 4.79
N ASP A 82 -10.08 -4.08 5.16
CA ASP A 82 -9.03 -4.82 4.45
C ASP A 82 -9.12 -6.33 4.61
N ASP A 83 -9.79 -6.78 5.67
CA ASP A 83 -10.05 -8.19 5.96
C ASP A 83 -10.92 -8.85 4.88
N GLN A 84 -11.58 -8.06 4.04
CA GLN A 84 -12.35 -8.54 2.89
C GLN A 84 -11.54 -8.61 1.60
N LEU A 85 -10.30 -8.08 1.58
CA LEU A 85 -9.40 -8.19 0.43
C LEU A 85 -8.84 -9.61 0.38
N GLN A 86 -9.09 -10.29 -0.74
CA GLN A 86 -8.53 -11.60 -1.03
C GLN A 86 -7.49 -11.48 -2.13
N LEU A 87 -6.31 -12.06 -1.89
CA LEU A 87 -5.19 -12.09 -2.80
C LEU A 87 -4.74 -13.55 -2.98
N GLU A 88 -4.61 -13.98 -4.22
CA GLU A 88 -4.11 -15.32 -4.56
C GLU A 88 -3.21 -15.25 -5.79
N TRP A 89 -1.99 -15.74 -5.67
CA TRP A 89 -1.15 -16.01 -6.83
C TRP A 89 -1.65 -17.26 -7.55
N LEU A 90 -2.11 -17.11 -8.80
CA LEU A 90 -2.53 -18.22 -9.67
C LEU A 90 -1.34 -18.84 -10.39
N SER A 91 -0.30 -18.05 -10.64
CA SER A 91 0.99 -18.47 -11.16
C SER A 91 2.07 -17.48 -10.70
N GLU A 92 3.30 -17.63 -11.19
CA GLU A 92 4.38 -16.69 -10.85
C GLU A 92 4.08 -15.24 -11.22
N ALA A 93 3.36 -15.03 -12.30
CA ALA A 93 3.11 -13.70 -12.86
C ALA A 93 1.61 -13.39 -13.02
N GLU A 94 0.73 -14.16 -12.36
CA GLU A 94 -0.71 -13.88 -12.34
C GLU A 94 -1.22 -13.81 -10.90
N LEU A 95 -1.69 -12.63 -10.50
CA LEU A 95 -2.28 -12.37 -9.19
C LEU A 95 -3.79 -12.15 -9.36
N ARG A 96 -4.60 -12.95 -8.68
CA ARG A 96 -6.03 -12.66 -8.51
C ARG A 96 -6.21 -11.75 -7.30
N ALA A 97 -6.98 -10.70 -7.48
CA ALA A 97 -7.40 -9.81 -6.41
C ALA A 97 -8.92 -9.69 -6.41
N TRP A 98 -9.54 -9.86 -5.24
CA TRP A 98 -10.96 -9.68 -5.06
C TRP A 98 -11.28 -8.89 -3.80
N HIS A 99 -12.30 -8.05 -3.88
CA HIS A 99 -12.90 -7.37 -2.75
C HIS A 99 -14.37 -7.11 -3.10
N PRO A 100 -15.33 -7.22 -2.15
CA PRO A 100 -16.76 -7.00 -2.45
C PRO A 100 -17.08 -5.57 -2.91
N GLY A 101 -16.24 -4.61 -2.55
CA GLY A 101 -16.29 -3.23 -3.03
C GLY A 101 -15.71 -3.00 -4.43
N PHE A 102 -15.07 -3.98 -5.07
CA PHE A 102 -14.63 -3.84 -6.45
C PHE A 102 -15.84 -3.84 -7.39
N ASP A 103 -15.79 -2.97 -8.39
CA ASP A 103 -16.77 -2.99 -9.46
C ASP A 103 -16.62 -4.30 -10.26
N PRO A 104 -17.69 -5.08 -10.49
CA PRO A 104 -17.59 -6.36 -11.17
C PRO A 104 -17.08 -6.29 -12.62
N LYS A 105 -17.13 -5.11 -13.26
CA LYS A 105 -16.70 -4.92 -14.66
C LYS A 105 -15.31 -4.30 -14.76
N SER A 106 -14.92 -3.49 -13.77
CA SER A 106 -13.75 -2.61 -13.85
C SER A 106 -12.75 -2.76 -12.68
N GLY A 107 -13.12 -3.49 -11.62
CA GLY A 107 -12.25 -3.77 -10.49
C GLY A 107 -12.18 -2.61 -9.47
N PRO A 108 -11.01 -2.30 -8.89
CA PRO A 108 -10.85 -1.20 -7.95
C PRO A 108 -11.06 0.17 -8.64
N ARG A 109 -11.35 1.21 -7.84
CA ARG A 109 -11.49 2.59 -8.35
C ARG A 109 -10.28 3.08 -9.13
N SER A 110 -9.09 2.64 -8.73
CA SER A 110 -7.84 2.96 -9.42
C SER A 110 -6.90 1.76 -9.41
N ALA A 111 -6.29 1.53 -10.57
CA ALA A 111 -5.17 0.63 -10.75
C ALA A 111 -4.19 1.31 -11.73
N SER A 112 -2.90 1.17 -11.44
CA SER A 112 -1.80 1.68 -12.26
C SER A 112 -0.80 0.56 -12.52
N TYR A 113 -0.20 0.57 -13.69
CA TYR A 113 0.76 -0.45 -14.13
C TYR A 113 1.98 0.23 -14.74
N LYS A 114 3.16 -0.30 -14.44
CA LYS A 114 4.37 0.06 -15.18
C LYS A 114 4.28 -0.43 -16.62
N ALA A 115 4.93 0.28 -17.53
CA ALA A 115 4.88 -0.02 -18.97
C ALA A 115 5.46 -1.41 -19.30
N ASP A 116 6.46 -1.86 -18.55
CA ASP A 116 7.13 -3.16 -18.68
C ASP A 116 6.67 -4.19 -17.64
N ASN A 117 5.49 -3.97 -17.04
CA ASN A 117 4.98 -4.85 -15.98
C ASN A 117 4.77 -6.29 -16.49
N PRO A 118 5.51 -7.28 -15.95
CA PRO A 118 5.36 -8.67 -16.34
C PRO A 118 4.20 -9.38 -15.62
N VAL A 119 3.64 -8.77 -14.56
CA VAL A 119 2.60 -9.40 -13.72
C VAL A 119 1.21 -8.95 -14.14
N LYS A 120 0.34 -9.91 -14.45
CA LYS A 120 -1.08 -9.66 -14.72
C LYS A 120 -1.89 -9.70 -13.43
N VAL A 121 -2.60 -8.61 -13.13
CA VAL A 121 -3.57 -8.56 -12.03
C VAL A 121 -4.97 -8.82 -12.56
N ILE A 122 -5.67 -9.79 -11.99
CA ILE A 122 -7.01 -10.20 -12.38
C ILE A 122 -7.98 -9.79 -11.28
N PHE A 123 -8.82 -8.79 -11.55
CA PHE A 123 -9.91 -8.38 -10.68
C PHE A 123 -11.15 -9.20 -11.02
N ALA A 124 -11.41 -10.25 -10.26
CA ALA A 124 -12.52 -11.16 -10.49
C ALA A 124 -13.11 -11.62 -9.15
N PRO A 125 -14.39 -12.06 -9.11
CA PRO A 125 -14.96 -12.69 -7.92
C PRO A 125 -14.03 -13.74 -7.30
N ALA A 126 -14.05 -13.84 -5.98
CA ALA A 126 -13.49 -14.98 -5.27
C ALA A 126 -14.16 -16.27 -5.80
N LYS A 127 -13.39 -17.34 -5.92
CA LYS A 127 -13.93 -18.68 -6.24
C LYS A 127 -14.73 -19.22 -5.06
#